data_AF-A0A6L7NHN9-F1
#
_entry.id   AF-A0A6L7NHN9-F1
#
_cell.length_a   1.000
_cell.length_b   1.000
_cell.length_c   1.000
_cell.angle_alpha   90.00
_cell.angle_beta   90.00
_cell.angle_gamma   90.00
#
_symmetry.space_group_name_H-M   'P 1'
#
loop_
_entity.id
_entity.type
_entity.pdbx_description
1 polymer ?
#
loop_
_entity_poly.entity_id
_entity_poly.type
_entity_poly.pdbx_seq_one_letter_code
_entity_poly.pdbx_strand_id
1 'polypeptide(L)'
;MRRTPRAPSRIRLRSSRTGPSGPSRSTRTKTTWRTTRTTTATEDTPVAGPYRAIFFDLDGTLIDENAGVGEARAAVAAALRARGHAVDDAAYSAASDAVIRDLLAANGGEWPFVWSREAVIADTLSRLGAPTAAAGEMAEVYLRTRLGHVRLLDGAEAALDWARAGPRVGLITNGPGAEQREKLRRAGLTASFESLTISGEAGASKPDGAIFARALASLGVEASEAVHVGNSLAADVAGARAAGLDAVWLRAPDADGPASADTHDCRIIASMRELPAALPSDETVDETPDGAAAAGGKGRSRWPA
;
A
#
# COMPACT_ATOMS: atom_id res chain seq x y z
N MET A 1 -15.46 49.56 -27.89
CA MET A 1 -15.54 48.98 -29.25
C MET A 1 -15.27 47.47 -29.16
N ARG A 2 -16.23 46.66 -29.65
CA ARG A 2 -16.24 45.20 -29.64
C ARG A 2 -15.13 44.63 -30.56
N ARG A 3 -14.55 43.47 -30.20
CA ARG A 3 -14.69 42.19 -30.96
C ARG A 3 -13.81 41.08 -30.38
N THR A 4 -14.47 39.99 -30.04
CA THR A 4 -13.93 38.63 -29.81
C THR A 4 -13.51 37.97 -31.13
N PRO A 5 -12.54 37.03 -31.13
CA PRO A 5 -12.34 36.09 -32.23
C PRO A 5 -13.11 34.77 -32.02
N ARG A 6 -13.51 34.20 -33.16
CA ARG A 6 -14.47 33.10 -33.36
C ARG A 6 -13.87 31.68 -33.18
N ALA A 7 -14.77 30.75 -32.86
CA ALA A 7 -14.58 29.30 -32.92
C ALA A 7 -14.34 28.76 -34.36
N PRO A 8 -13.73 27.56 -34.52
CA PRO A 8 -13.41 26.99 -35.83
C PRO A 8 -14.59 26.27 -36.51
N SER A 9 -14.62 26.38 -37.83
CA SER A 9 -15.61 25.85 -38.76
C SER A 9 -15.50 24.34 -38.98
N ARG A 10 -16.65 23.65 -39.01
CA ARG A 10 -16.80 22.27 -39.51
C ARG A 10 -16.65 22.21 -41.02
N ILE A 11 -15.92 21.22 -41.54
CA ILE A 11 -16.03 20.77 -42.93
C ILE A 11 -16.53 19.32 -42.92
N ARG A 12 -17.68 19.10 -43.58
CA ARG A 12 -18.16 17.79 -44.05
C ARG A 12 -17.77 17.67 -45.52
N LEU A 13 -17.26 16.52 -45.95
CA LEU A 13 -17.40 16.07 -47.34
C LEU A 13 -17.91 14.63 -47.38
N ARG A 14 -18.84 14.44 -48.31
CA ARG A 14 -19.71 13.28 -48.53
C ARG A 14 -19.02 12.23 -49.41
N SER A 15 -19.48 11.01 -49.20
CA SER A 15 -19.35 9.78 -49.99
C SER A 15 -19.43 9.89 -51.51
N SER A 16 -18.80 8.94 -52.21
CA SER A 16 -19.45 8.21 -53.30
C SER A 16 -19.20 6.70 -53.20
N ARG A 17 -20.30 5.96 -53.37
CA ARG A 17 -20.44 4.50 -53.39
C ARG A 17 -20.13 3.95 -54.77
N THR A 18 -19.86 2.64 -54.85
CA THR A 18 -20.59 1.70 -55.72
C THR A 18 -20.31 0.26 -55.28
N GLY A 19 -21.37 -0.49 -54.93
CA GLY A 19 -21.39 -1.97 -54.94
C GLY A 19 -21.81 -2.47 -56.33
N PRO A 20 -22.48 -3.63 -56.52
CA PRO A 20 -22.99 -4.59 -55.52
C PRO A 20 -22.78 -6.09 -55.89
N SER A 21 -23.11 -7.01 -54.98
CA SER A 21 -24.05 -8.15 -55.20
C SER A 21 -23.99 -9.17 -54.05
N GLY A 22 -25.15 -9.50 -53.48
CA GLY A 22 -25.39 -10.75 -52.72
C GLY A 22 -26.18 -11.74 -53.59
N PRO A 23 -26.94 -12.71 -53.03
CA PRO A 23 -27.00 -13.18 -51.64
C PRO A 23 -26.94 -14.73 -51.51
N SER A 24 -26.77 -15.26 -50.29
CA SER A 24 -27.34 -16.58 -49.92
C SER A 24 -27.49 -16.71 -48.41
N ARG A 25 -28.69 -17.10 -47.98
CA ARG A 25 -29.07 -17.42 -46.59
C ARG A 25 -28.62 -18.85 -46.27
N SER A 26 -27.97 -19.02 -45.12
CA SER A 26 -27.84 -20.32 -44.46
C SER A 26 -28.07 -20.13 -42.96
N THR A 27 -29.09 -20.81 -42.46
CA THR A 27 -29.43 -20.98 -41.05
C THR A 27 -28.35 -21.82 -40.36
N ARG A 28 -27.75 -21.30 -39.28
CA ARG A 28 -26.96 -22.12 -38.35
C ARG A 28 -27.20 -21.69 -36.91
N THR A 29 -27.73 -22.65 -36.16
CA THR A 29 -27.98 -22.69 -34.73
C THR A 29 -26.76 -22.24 -33.92
N LYS A 30 -26.95 -21.33 -32.96
CA LYS A 30 -25.94 -21.01 -31.94
C LYS A 30 -25.94 -22.10 -30.89
N THR A 31 -24.99 -23.02 -31.00
CA THR A 31 -24.64 -23.98 -29.95
C THR A 31 -24.00 -23.21 -28.80
N THR A 32 -24.64 -23.24 -27.64
CA THR A 32 -24.09 -22.77 -26.36
C THR A 32 -23.09 -23.79 -25.84
N TRP A 33 -21.83 -23.41 -25.71
CA TRP A 33 -20.83 -24.21 -25.01
C TRP A 33 -20.91 -23.86 -23.52
N ARG A 34 -21.52 -24.76 -22.76
CA ARG A 34 -21.50 -24.73 -21.29
C ARG A 34 -20.27 -25.54 -20.86
N THR A 35 -19.17 -24.87 -20.58
CA THR A 35 -17.98 -25.52 -20.01
C THR A 35 -18.23 -25.71 -18.52
N THR A 36 -18.77 -26.87 -18.14
CA THR A 36 -18.73 -27.33 -16.74
C THR A 36 -17.29 -27.65 -16.40
N ARG A 37 -16.66 -26.80 -15.58
CA ARG A 37 -15.37 -27.11 -14.97
C ARG A 37 -15.63 -27.99 -13.76
N THR A 38 -15.49 -29.31 -13.95
CA THR A 38 -15.38 -30.26 -12.85
C THR A 38 -14.00 -30.04 -12.23
N THR A 39 -13.95 -29.34 -11.10
CA THR A 39 -12.72 -29.20 -10.33
C THR A 39 -12.69 -30.38 -9.37
N THR A 40 -11.87 -31.38 -9.64
CA THR A 40 -11.44 -32.35 -8.62
C THR A 40 -10.61 -31.58 -7.59
N ALA A 41 -11.10 -31.56 -6.36
CA ALA A 41 -10.40 -31.00 -5.21
C ALA A 41 -9.10 -31.79 -5.01
N THR A 42 -7.96 -31.14 -5.23
CA THR A 42 -6.75 -31.44 -4.48
C THR A 42 -6.86 -30.69 -3.16
N GLU A 43 -6.70 -31.41 -2.07
CA GLU A 43 -6.68 -30.89 -0.69
C GLU A 43 -5.48 -29.96 -0.52
N ASP A 44 -5.69 -28.67 -0.83
CA ASP A 44 -4.84 -27.59 -0.35
C ASP A 44 -5.45 -27.10 0.96
N THR A 45 -4.70 -27.21 2.05
CA THR A 45 -5.08 -26.73 3.38
C THR A 45 -5.44 -25.24 3.31
N PRO A 46 -6.65 -24.81 3.66
CA PRO A 46 -6.96 -23.39 3.70
C PRO A 46 -6.21 -22.76 4.88
N VAL A 47 -5.40 -21.74 4.62
CA VAL A 47 -5.05 -20.75 5.65
C VAL A 47 -6.28 -19.85 5.82
N ALA A 48 -7.34 -20.37 6.43
CA ALA A 48 -8.39 -19.51 6.93
C ALA A 48 -7.95 -19.10 8.32
N GLY A 49 -7.56 -17.84 8.49
CA GLY A 49 -7.78 -17.16 9.76
C GLY A 49 -9.12 -16.41 9.65
N PRO A 50 -9.47 -15.52 10.59
CA PRO A 50 -10.69 -14.71 10.48
C PRO A 50 -10.67 -13.73 9.29
N TYR A 51 -9.52 -13.52 8.63
CA TYR A 51 -9.37 -12.50 7.60
C TYR A 51 -9.61 -13.05 6.19
N ARG A 52 -10.49 -12.37 5.45
CA ARG A 52 -10.70 -12.58 4.02
C ARG A 52 -9.79 -11.70 3.15
N ALA A 53 -9.18 -10.67 3.72
CA ALA A 53 -8.19 -9.83 3.05
C ALA A 53 -7.03 -9.40 3.94
N ILE A 54 -5.85 -9.29 3.35
CA ILE A 54 -4.68 -8.64 3.92
C ILE A 54 -4.30 -7.48 3.01
N PHE A 55 -4.20 -6.28 3.59
CA PHE A 55 -3.66 -5.10 2.93
C PHE A 55 -2.25 -4.83 3.42
N PHE A 56 -1.36 -4.46 2.50
CA PHE A 56 0.01 -4.07 2.80
C PHE A 56 0.24 -2.61 2.46
N ASP A 57 0.99 -1.92 3.31
CA ASP A 57 1.73 -0.74 2.90
C ASP A 57 2.93 -1.11 1.99
N LEU A 58 3.51 -0.11 1.32
CA LEU A 58 4.67 -0.27 0.44
C LEU A 58 5.97 0.21 1.10
N ASP A 59 6.12 1.53 1.26
CA ASP A 59 7.38 2.19 1.65
C ASP A 59 7.65 2.00 3.16
N GLY A 60 8.73 1.29 3.50
CA GLY A 60 9.07 0.96 4.88
C GLY A 60 8.42 -0.33 5.38
N THR A 61 7.56 -0.95 4.56
CA THR A 61 6.87 -2.21 4.87
C THR A 61 7.30 -3.37 3.96
N LEU A 62 7.13 -3.22 2.65
CA LEU A 62 7.53 -4.22 1.66
C LEU A 62 8.84 -3.83 0.96
N ILE A 63 9.06 -2.53 0.75
CA ILE A 63 10.30 -2.00 0.21
C ILE A 63 11.00 -1.15 1.24
N ASP A 64 12.33 -1.11 1.17
CA ASP A 64 13.12 -0.27 2.06
C ASP A 64 13.02 1.20 1.62
N GLU A 65 12.32 2.00 2.41
CA GLU A 65 12.13 3.45 2.19
C GLU A 65 13.41 4.28 2.36
N ASN A 66 14.48 3.71 2.91
CA ASN A 66 15.77 4.36 3.07
C ASN A 66 16.77 3.96 1.98
N ALA A 67 16.43 2.98 1.15
CA ALA A 67 17.30 2.53 0.08
C ALA A 67 17.60 3.65 -0.93
N GLY A 68 18.88 3.86 -1.21
CA GLY A 68 19.33 4.86 -2.17
C GLY A 68 19.31 6.30 -1.68
N VAL A 69 19.04 6.58 -0.39
CA VAL A 69 19.04 7.97 0.14
C VAL A 69 20.40 8.63 -0.05
N GLY A 70 21.48 7.96 0.37
CA GLY A 70 22.84 8.49 0.28
C GLY A 70 23.25 8.74 -1.17
N GLU A 71 22.98 7.79 -2.05
CA GLU A 71 23.27 7.86 -3.48
C GLU A 71 22.46 8.96 -4.16
N ALA A 72 21.19 9.13 -3.80
CA ALA A 72 20.35 10.20 -4.32
C ALA A 72 20.82 11.58 -3.86
N ARG A 73 21.24 11.71 -2.59
CA ARG A 73 21.85 12.94 -2.05
C ARG A 73 23.16 13.27 -2.76
N ALA A 74 24.05 12.28 -2.93
CA ALA A 74 25.29 12.44 -3.68
C ALA A 74 25.05 12.81 -5.14
N ALA A 75 24.04 12.22 -5.79
CA ALA A 75 23.67 12.57 -7.16
C ALA A 75 23.18 14.03 -7.29
N VAL A 76 22.41 14.52 -6.30
CA VAL A 76 22.01 15.93 -6.26
C VAL A 76 23.22 16.84 -6.04
N ALA A 77 24.09 16.53 -5.07
CA ALA A 77 25.31 17.29 -4.83
C ALA A 77 26.20 17.35 -6.09
N ALA A 78 26.39 16.22 -6.77
CA ALA A 78 27.12 16.15 -8.03
C ALA A 78 26.48 17.00 -9.13
N ALA A 79 25.14 17.00 -9.24
CA ALA A 79 24.42 17.84 -10.19
C ALA A 79 24.58 19.34 -9.88
N LEU A 80 24.61 19.73 -8.60
CA LEU A 80 24.88 21.11 -8.18
C LEU A 80 26.32 21.53 -8.52
N ARG A 81 27.31 20.67 -8.27
CA ARG A 81 28.72 20.91 -8.64
C ARG A 81 28.92 21.08 -10.13
N ALA A 82 28.24 20.26 -10.94
CA ALA A 82 28.28 20.38 -12.40
C ALA A 82 27.72 21.74 -12.90
N ARG A 83 26.90 22.42 -12.08
CA ARG A 83 26.37 23.77 -12.35
C ARG A 83 27.23 24.89 -11.73
N GLY A 84 28.39 24.57 -11.16
CA GLY A 84 29.31 25.54 -10.57
C GLY A 84 29.02 25.90 -9.13
N HIS A 85 28.13 25.18 -8.44
CA HIS A 85 27.90 25.39 -7.01
C HIS A 85 28.89 24.57 -6.18
N ALA A 86 29.58 25.21 -5.25
CA ALA A 86 30.54 24.56 -4.34
C ALA A 86 29.82 23.81 -3.21
N VAL A 87 29.08 22.75 -3.56
CA VAL A 87 28.35 21.88 -2.64
C VAL A 87 28.93 20.48 -2.71
N ASP A 88 29.63 20.03 -1.68
CA ASP A 88 30.05 18.63 -1.59
C ASP A 88 28.92 17.74 -1.01
N ASP A 89 29.14 16.43 -1.13
CA ASP A 89 28.16 15.41 -0.76
C ASP A 89 27.83 15.45 0.75
N ALA A 90 28.82 15.77 1.59
CA ALA A 90 28.66 15.86 3.04
C ALA A 90 27.86 17.10 3.44
N ALA A 91 28.15 18.25 2.83
CA ALA A 91 27.42 19.50 3.04
C ALA A 91 25.96 19.36 2.63
N TYR A 92 25.68 18.77 1.46
CA TYR A 92 24.31 18.53 1.02
C TYR A 92 23.55 17.62 1.99
N SER A 93 24.17 16.51 2.40
CA SER A 93 23.56 15.56 3.33
C SER A 93 23.25 16.21 4.68
N ALA A 94 24.21 16.94 5.25
CA ALA A 94 24.03 17.64 6.52
C ALA A 94 22.93 18.71 6.46
N ALA A 95 22.85 19.48 5.37
CA ALA A 95 21.79 20.46 5.17
C ALA A 95 20.42 19.79 5.00
N SER A 96 20.34 18.70 4.23
CA SER A 96 19.12 17.92 4.06
C SER A 96 18.65 17.32 5.38
N ASP A 97 19.55 16.74 6.17
CA ASP A 97 19.24 16.21 7.50
C ASP A 97 18.73 17.29 8.44
N ALA A 98 19.33 18.49 8.40
CA ALA A 98 18.85 19.61 9.22
C ALA A 98 17.43 20.05 8.83
N VAL A 99 17.11 20.12 7.54
CA VAL A 99 15.73 20.41 7.07
C VAL A 99 14.77 19.34 7.56
N ILE A 100 15.11 18.07 7.39
CA ILE A 100 14.25 16.93 7.79
C ILE A 100 14.02 16.94 9.30
N ARG A 101 15.07 17.13 10.11
CA ARG A 101 14.93 17.22 11.56
C ARG A 101 14.01 18.38 11.98
N ASP A 102 14.16 19.55 11.37
CA ASP A 102 13.33 20.71 11.69
C ASP A 102 11.86 20.48 11.29
N LEU A 103 11.62 19.79 10.16
CA LEU A 103 10.28 19.40 9.73
C LEU A 103 9.64 18.40 10.70
N LEU A 104 10.36 17.34 11.08
CA LEU A 104 9.85 16.36 12.04
C LEU A 104 9.57 17.01 13.39
N ALA A 105 10.49 17.84 13.89
CA ALA A 105 10.31 18.56 15.15
C ALA A 105 9.06 19.47 15.13
N ALA A 106 8.82 20.16 14.02
CA ALA A 106 7.63 20.99 13.82
C ALA A 106 6.32 20.19 13.74
N ASN A 107 6.39 18.88 13.50
CA ASN A 107 5.24 17.99 13.32
C ASN A 107 5.20 16.86 14.38
N GLY A 108 5.75 17.12 15.58
CA GLY A 108 5.66 16.19 16.70
C GLY A 108 6.45 14.89 16.51
N GLY A 109 7.48 14.89 15.67
CA GLY A 109 8.28 13.73 15.31
C GLY A 109 7.79 12.97 14.08
N GLU A 110 6.67 13.38 13.49
CA GLU A 110 6.04 12.68 12.35
C GLU A 110 6.27 13.42 11.03
N TRP A 111 6.27 12.66 9.93
CA TRP A 111 6.31 13.27 8.60
C TRP A 111 5.01 14.03 8.30
N PRO A 112 5.08 15.28 7.80
CA PRO A 112 3.89 16.03 7.46
C PRO A 112 3.13 15.33 6.33
N PHE A 113 1.81 15.32 6.47
CA PHE A 113 0.91 14.64 5.53
C PHE A 113 0.95 15.19 4.11
N VAL A 114 1.09 16.51 4.01
CA VAL A 114 1.07 17.26 2.76
C VAL A 114 2.42 17.91 2.61
N TRP A 115 3.37 17.13 2.11
CA TRP A 115 4.72 17.63 1.87
C TRP A 115 5.26 17.11 0.53
N SER A 116 6.07 17.94 -0.14
CA SER A 116 6.59 17.66 -1.48
C SER A 116 8.11 17.59 -1.47
N ARG A 117 8.68 16.53 -2.08
CA ARG A 117 10.13 16.35 -2.27
C ARG A 117 10.86 17.62 -2.72
N GLU A 118 10.25 18.35 -3.64
CA GLU A 118 10.77 19.62 -4.14
C GLU A 118 10.94 20.68 -3.04
N ALA A 119 10.05 20.76 -2.05
CA ALA A 119 10.13 21.74 -0.97
C ALA A 119 11.31 21.50 -0.01
N VAL A 120 11.59 20.25 0.39
CA VAL A 120 12.80 19.91 1.22
C VAL A 120 14.03 20.23 0.43
N ILE A 121 14.05 19.90 -0.86
CA ILE A 121 15.20 20.21 -1.69
C ILE A 121 15.36 21.73 -1.80
N ALA A 122 14.28 22.49 -2.02
CA ALA A 122 14.33 23.95 -2.02
C ALA A 122 14.87 24.52 -0.70
N ASP A 123 14.42 24.02 0.44
CA ASP A 123 14.89 24.44 1.77
C ASP A 123 16.35 24.02 2.00
N THR A 124 16.74 22.84 1.51
CA THR A 124 18.13 22.35 1.57
C THR A 124 19.04 23.26 0.75
N LEU A 125 18.63 23.61 -0.47
CA LEU A 125 19.36 24.53 -1.34
C LEU A 125 19.47 25.93 -0.71
N SER A 126 18.38 26.42 -0.11
CA SER A 126 18.35 27.68 0.63
C SER A 126 19.40 27.71 1.75
N ARG A 127 19.48 26.64 2.57
CA ARG A 127 20.49 26.52 3.64
C ARG A 127 21.93 26.50 3.12
N LEU A 128 22.14 25.94 1.93
CA LEU A 128 23.45 25.86 1.28
C LEU A 128 23.83 27.15 0.52
N GLY A 129 22.94 28.14 0.46
CA GLY A 129 23.12 29.31 -0.40
C GLY A 129 23.11 28.98 -1.90
N ALA A 130 22.53 27.83 -2.28
CA ALA A 130 22.38 27.38 -3.65
C ALA A 130 21.04 27.88 -4.25
N PRO A 131 20.92 28.00 -5.58
CA PRO A 131 19.70 28.52 -6.21
C PRO A 131 18.50 27.60 -6.00
N THR A 132 17.49 28.07 -5.25
CA THR A 132 16.25 27.32 -5.00
C THR A 132 15.44 27.06 -6.28
N ALA A 133 15.64 27.87 -7.33
CA ALA A 133 15.04 27.64 -8.65
C ALA A 133 15.45 26.29 -9.28
N ALA A 134 16.54 25.67 -8.82
CA ALA A 134 16.95 24.33 -9.26
C ALA A 134 16.22 23.19 -8.54
N ALA A 135 15.37 23.47 -7.55
CA ALA A 135 14.79 22.45 -6.67
C ALA A 135 13.98 21.38 -7.42
N GLY A 136 13.13 21.77 -8.38
CA GLY A 136 12.35 20.83 -9.18
C GLY A 136 13.24 19.85 -9.96
N GLU A 137 14.27 20.38 -10.63
CA GLU A 137 15.24 19.54 -11.36
C GLU A 137 16.01 18.61 -10.41
N MET A 138 16.44 19.13 -9.25
CA MET A 138 17.14 18.33 -8.25
C MET A 138 16.22 17.27 -7.62
N ALA A 139 14.91 17.54 -7.51
CA ALA A 139 13.92 16.56 -7.09
C ALA A 139 13.75 15.41 -8.09
N GLU A 140 13.86 15.68 -9.38
CA GLU A 140 13.88 14.63 -10.42
C GLU A 140 15.17 13.81 -10.37
N VAL A 141 16.33 14.46 -10.18
CA VAL A 141 17.62 13.77 -9.99
C VAL A 141 17.56 12.83 -8.78
N TYR A 142 17.04 13.34 -7.66
CA TYR A 142 16.84 12.56 -6.44
C TYR A 142 15.91 11.38 -6.70
N LEU A 143 14.71 11.62 -7.24
CA LEU A 143 13.73 10.56 -7.52
C LEU A 143 14.28 9.48 -8.44
N ARG A 144 14.87 9.85 -9.58
CA ARG A 144 15.44 8.89 -10.53
C ARG A 144 16.48 8.00 -9.87
N THR A 145 17.31 8.58 -9.02
CA THR A 145 18.34 7.82 -8.29
C THR A 145 17.71 6.90 -7.25
N ARG A 146 16.73 7.38 -6.47
CA ARG A 146 15.98 6.56 -5.51
C ARG A 146 15.30 5.36 -6.17
N LEU A 147 14.62 5.56 -7.30
CA LEU A 147 14.01 4.47 -8.06
C LEU A 147 15.05 3.46 -8.56
N GLY A 148 16.29 3.87 -8.80
CA GLY A 148 17.41 2.97 -9.11
C GLY A 148 17.78 1.98 -8.00
N HIS A 149 17.38 2.26 -6.76
CA HIS A 149 17.79 1.51 -5.56
C HIS A 149 16.62 0.82 -4.86
N VAL A 150 15.46 0.68 -5.52
CA VAL A 150 14.32 -0.04 -4.95
C VAL A 150 14.75 -1.48 -4.62
N ARG A 151 14.56 -1.86 -3.36
CA ARG A 151 14.84 -3.20 -2.83
C ARG A 151 13.74 -3.60 -1.86
N LEU A 152 13.43 -4.90 -1.85
CA LEU A 152 12.52 -5.48 -0.86
C LEU A 152 13.16 -5.44 0.53
N LEU A 153 12.32 -5.28 1.56
CA LEU A 153 12.72 -5.53 2.94
C LEU A 153 12.87 -7.03 3.18
N ASP A 154 13.68 -7.39 4.18
CA ASP A 154 13.87 -8.79 4.54
C ASP A 154 12.53 -9.42 4.98
N GLY A 155 12.24 -10.60 4.43
CA GLY A 155 11.00 -11.32 4.66
C GLY A 155 9.78 -10.83 3.88
N ALA A 156 9.85 -9.70 3.16
CA ALA A 156 8.70 -9.17 2.41
C ALA A 156 8.18 -10.13 1.34
N GLU A 157 9.08 -10.77 0.58
CA GLU A 157 8.72 -11.76 -0.44
C GLU A 157 8.03 -12.99 0.18
N ALA A 158 8.63 -13.57 1.22
CA ALA A 158 8.07 -14.72 1.92
C ALA A 158 6.70 -14.41 2.57
N ALA A 159 6.53 -13.22 3.12
CA ALA A 159 5.26 -12.78 3.71
C ALA A 159 4.17 -12.61 2.65
N LEU A 160 4.51 -12.06 1.47
CA LEU A 160 3.59 -11.95 0.35
C LEU A 160 3.21 -13.32 -0.22
N ASP A 161 4.18 -14.21 -0.40
CA ASP A 161 3.92 -15.57 -0.88
C ASP A 161 3.00 -16.34 0.06
N TRP A 162 3.24 -16.25 1.37
CA TRP A 162 2.36 -16.80 2.40
C TRP A 162 0.96 -16.18 2.34
N ALA A 163 0.85 -14.85 2.30
CA ALA A 163 -0.44 -14.16 2.29
C ALA A 163 -1.30 -14.54 1.06
N ARG A 164 -0.66 -14.79 -0.09
CA ARG A 164 -1.33 -15.17 -1.33
C ARG A 164 -1.85 -16.61 -1.34
N ALA A 165 -1.51 -17.43 -0.35
CA ALA A 165 -2.00 -18.81 -0.22
C ALA A 165 -3.41 -18.91 0.38
N GLY A 166 -3.96 -17.81 0.93
CA GLY A 166 -5.28 -17.82 1.57
C GLY A 166 -6.11 -16.57 1.23
N PRO A 167 -5.97 -15.47 1.99
CA PRO A 167 -6.79 -14.28 1.83
C PRO A 167 -6.52 -13.53 0.52
N ARG A 168 -7.45 -12.61 0.18
CA ARG A 168 -7.22 -11.63 -0.89
C ARG A 168 -6.12 -10.66 -0.49
N VAL A 169 -5.24 -10.31 -1.42
CA VAL A 169 -4.08 -9.46 -1.13
C VAL A 169 -4.18 -8.11 -1.83
N GLY A 170 -4.15 -7.02 -1.07
CA GLY A 170 -4.23 -5.65 -1.57
C GLY A 170 -3.07 -4.77 -1.11
N LEU A 171 -2.84 -3.67 -1.82
CA LEU A 171 -1.88 -2.64 -1.44
C LEU A 171 -2.61 -1.34 -1.10
N ILE A 172 -2.24 -0.70 0.01
CA ILE A 172 -2.66 0.66 0.38
C ILE A 172 -1.42 1.50 0.65
N THR A 173 -1.10 2.45 -0.23
CA THR A 173 0.12 3.25 -0.12
C THR A 173 -0.12 4.73 -0.38
N ASN A 174 0.63 5.57 0.33
CA ASN A 174 0.64 7.01 0.11
C ASN A 174 1.74 7.40 -0.88
N GLY A 175 1.44 8.31 -1.80
CA GLY A 175 2.43 8.89 -2.70
C GLY A 175 1.88 9.14 -4.11
N PRO A 176 2.70 9.76 -4.98
CA PRO A 176 2.33 9.98 -6.38
C PRO A 176 2.12 8.65 -7.12
N GLY A 177 1.03 8.53 -7.89
CA GLY A 177 0.66 7.29 -8.59
C GLY A 177 1.77 6.71 -9.47
N ALA A 178 2.37 7.55 -10.32
CA ALA A 178 3.45 7.13 -11.21
C ALA A 178 4.70 6.64 -10.45
N GLU A 179 5.01 7.26 -9.31
CA GLU A 179 6.14 6.88 -8.46
C GLU A 179 5.91 5.50 -7.82
N GLN A 180 4.74 5.30 -7.18
CA GLN A 180 4.44 4.03 -6.51
C GLN A 180 4.34 2.86 -7.51
N ARG A 181 3.78 3.10 -8.70
CA ARG A 181 3.74 2.08 -9.77
C ARG A 181 5.13 1.71 -10.27
N GLU A 182 6.03 2.68 -10.41
CA GLU A 182 7.41 2.41 -10.82
C GLU A 182 8.19 1.66 -9.74
N LYS A 183 7.98 1.97 -8.45
CA LYS A 183 8.53 1.19 -7.34
C LYS A 183 8.05 -0.27 -7.39
N LEU A 184 6.74 -0.50 -7.56
CA LEU A 184 6.18 -1.85 -7.70
C LEU A 184 6.80 -2.61 -8.88
N ARG A 185 6.96 -1.95 -10.04
CA ARG A 185 7.57 -2.55 -11.23
C ARG A 185 9.02 -2.97 -10.96
N ARG A 186 9.80 -2.12 -10.29
CA ARG A 186 11.21 -2.39 -10.00
C ARG A 186 11.41 -3.43 -8.90
N ALA A 187 10.51 -3.47 -7.93
CA ALA A 187 10.49 -4.47 -6.88
C ALA A 187 9.96 -5.84 -7.37
N GLY A 188 9.47 -5.95 -8.62
CA GLY A 188 8.86 -7.17 -9.13
C GLY A 188 7.48 -7.49 -8.54
N LEU A 189 6.82 -6.53 -7.89
CA LEU A 189 5.59 -6.73 -7.13
C LEU A 189 4.30 -6.39 -7.89
N THR A 190 4.38 -6.01 -9.17
CA THR A 190 3.20 -5.55 -9.94
C THR A 190 2.07 -6.58 -9.99
N ALA A 191 2.40 -7.88 -9.99
CA ALA A 191 1.43 -8.98 -10.05
C ALA A 191 1.14 -9.62 -8.68
N SER A 192 1.59 -9.00 -7.59
CA SER A 192 1.45 -9.53 -6.23
C SER A 192 0.13 -9.18 -5.56
N PHE A 193 -0.61 -8.21 -6.11
CA PHE A 193 -1.83 -7.66 -5.50
C PHE A 193 -3.02 -7.78 -6.44
N GLU A 194 -4.18 -8.09 -5.89
CA GLU A 194 -5.47 -8.04 -6.57
C GLU A 194 -6.02 -6.61 -6.68
N SER A 195 -5.68 -5.75 -5.71
CA SER A 195 -6.05 -4.34 -5.70
C SER A 195 -4.88 -3.44 -5.36
N LEU A 196 -4.75 -2.31 -6.05
CA LEU A 196 -3.79 -1.26 -5.75
C LEU A 196 -4.55 0.03 -5.40
N THR A 197 -4.46 0.47 -4.15
CA THR A 197 -5.03 1.73 -3.69
C THR A 197 -3.90 2.70 -3.39
N ILE A 198 -3.63 3.61 -4.33
CA ILE A 198 -2.54 4.59 -4.25
C ILE A 198 -3.14 5.98 -3.98
N SER A 199 -2.67 6.68 -2.94
CA SER A 199 -3.32 7.93 -2.51
C SER A 199 -3.38 9.01 -3.59
N GLY A 200 -2.30 9.18 -4.37
CA GLY A 200 -2.23 10.14 -5.48
C GLY A 200 -3.20 9.85 -6.64
N GLU A 201 -3.82 8.67 -6.66
CA GLU A 201 -4.84 8.27 -7.64
C GLU A 201 -6.23 8.19 -7.01
N ALA A 202 -6.29 7.80 -5.73
CA ALA A 202 -7.53 7.66 -4.99
C ALA A 202 -8.13 9.04 -4.63
N GLY A 203 -7.30 10.05 -4.35
CA GLY A 203 -7.77 11.35 -3.84
C GLY A 203 -8.09 11.34 -2.35
N ALA A 204 -7.50 10.40 -1.60
CA ALA A 204 -7.40 10.36 -0.15
C ALA A 204 -6.11 9.60 0.22
N SER A 205 -5.47 9.94 1.34
CA SER A 205 -4.26 9.26 1.85
C SER A 205 -4.50 8.69 3.23
N LYS A 206 -3.82 7.60 3.59
CA LYS A 206 -3.80 7.07 4.97
C LYS A 206 -3.26 8.16 5.90
N PRO A 207 -3.87 8.52 7.04
CA PRO A 207 -4.86 7.74 7.79
C PRO A 207 -6.33 8.08 7.49
N ASP A 208 -6.65 8.86 6.46
CA ASP A 208 -8.05 9.13 6.09
C ASP A 208 -8.78 7.82 5.78
N GLY A 209 -9.85 7.54 6.53
CA GLY A 209 -10.68 6.34 6.37
C GLY A 209 -11.20 6.13 4.94
N ALA A 210 -11.32 7.20 4.13
CA ALA A 210 -11.72 7.10 2.74
C ALA A 210 -10.77 6.25 1.87
N ILE A 211 -9.47 6.19 2.18
CA ILE A 211 -8.54 5.34 1.42
C ILE A 211 -8.77 3.85 1.75
N PHE A 212 -8.99 3.53 3.04
CA PHE A 212 -9.25 2.17 3.50
C PHE A 212 -10.59 1.67 2.97
N ALA A 213 -11.64 2.50 3.03
CA ALA A 213 -12.95 2.18 2.46
C ALA A 213 -12.89 1.84 0.96
N ARG A 214 -12.06 2.56 0.19
CA ARG A 214 -11.85 2.27 -1.24
C ARG A 214 -11.11 0.95 -1.45
N ALA A 215 -10.12 0.65 -0.62
CA ALA A 215 -9.37 -0.59 -0.69
C ALA A 215 -10.27 -1.81 -0.38
N LEU A 216 -11.05 -1.72 0.70
CA LEU A 216 -12.06 -2.71 1.08
C LEU A 216 -13.08 -2.94 -0.06
N ALA A 217 -13.65 -1.86 -0.60
CA ALA A 217 -14.60 -1.94 -1.71
C ALA A 217 -13.99 -2.58 -2.97
N SER A 218 -12.70 -2.36 -3.23
CA SER A 218 -12.00 -2.95 -4.39
C SER A 218 -11.83 -4.46 -4.27
N LEU A 219 -11.74 -5.00 -3.05
CA LEU A 219 -11.66 -6.45 -2.81
C LEU A 219 -13.02 -7.07 -2.44
N GLY A 220 -14.05 -6.27 -2.20
CA GLY A 220 -15.39 -6.75 -1.83
C GLY A 220 -15.45 -7.42 -0.46
N VAL A 221 -14.75 -6.85 0.52
CA VAL A 221 -14.65 -7.36 1.90
C VAL A 221 -15.08 -6.30 2.90
N GLU A 222 -15.62 -6.74 4.03
CA GLU A 222 -15.95 -5.85 5.15
C GLU A 222 -14.71 -5.53 5.99
N ALA A 223 -14.70 -4.38 6.68
CA ALA A 223 -13.55 -3.96 7.48
C ALA A 223 -13.17 -4.97 8.57
N SER A 224 -14.16 -5.59 9.22
CA SER A 224 -13.98 -6.62 10.24
C SER A 224 -13.38 -7.94 9.73
N GLU A 225 -13.33 -8.13 8.41
CA GLU A 225 -12.75 -9.31 7.75
C GLU A 225 -11.36 -9.00 7.16
N ALA A 226 -10.79 -7.84 7.46
CA ALA A 226 -9.54 -7.37 6.88
C ALA A 226 -8.52 -6.93 7.93
N VAL A 227 -7.25 -7.15 7.61
CA VAL A 227 -6.11 -6.67 8.39
C VAL A 227 -5.19 -5.84 7.51
N HIS A 228 -4.68 -4.73 8.04
CA HIS A 228 -3.68 -3.89 7.37
C HIS A 228 -2.31 -4.03 8.04
N VAL A 229 -1.27 -4.23 7.24
CA VAL A 229 0.12 -4.38 7.67
C VAL A 229 0.92 -3.17 7.20
N GLY A 230 1.55 -2.46 8.12
CA GLY A 230 2.36 -1.28 7.79
C GLY A 230 3.32 -0.84 8.89
N ASN A 231 4.24 0.06 8.56
CA ASN A 231 5.29 0.53 9.47
C ASN A 231 4.89 1.80 10.24
N SER A 232 3.95 2.60 9.74
CA SER A 232 3.59 3.88 10.37
C SER A 232 2.48 3.70 11.42
N LEU A 233 2.77 4.01 12.68
CA LEU A 233 1.73 4.05 13.73
C LEU A 233 0.61 5.04 13.36
N ALA A 234 0.97 6.23 12.91
CA ALA A 234 0.01 7.28 12.58
C ALA A 234 -0.79 6.99 11.30
N ALA A 235 -0.12 6.62 10.21
CA ALA A 235 -0.79 6.43 8.92
C ALA A 235 -1.44 5.05 8.78
N ASP A 236 -0.72 3.98 9.14
CA ASP A 236 -1.17 2.60 8.92
C ASP A 236 -2.01 2.10 10.07
N VAL A 237 -1.47 2.10 11.29
CA VAL A 237 -2.12 1.46 12.44
C VAL A 237 -3.35 2.25 12.88
N ALA A 238 -3.18 3.53 13.22
CA ALA A 238 -4.28 4.38 13.64
C ALA A 238 -5.33 4.55 12.52
N GLY A 239 -4.88 4.70 11.27
CA GLY A 239 -5.76 4.81 10.10
C GLY A 239 -6.61 3.56 9.86
N ALA A 240 -5.99 2.38 9.85
CA ALA A 240 -6.69 1.11 9.65
C ALA A 240 -7.72 0.86 10.76
N ARG A 241 -7.32 1.09 12.02
CA ARG A 241 -8.20 0.90 13.18
C ARG A 241 -9.38 1.87 13.18
N ALA A 242 -9.15 3.14 12.85
CA ALA A 242 -10.22 4.12 12.71
C ALA A 242 -11.20 3.76 11.59
N ALA A 243 -10.75 3.04 10.57
CA ALA A 243 -11.58 2.50 9.49
C ALA A 243 -12.22 1.13 9.81
N GLY A 244 -11.96 0.55 10.99
CA GLY A 244 -12.54 -0.71 11.45
C GLY A 244 -11.79 -1.97 11.01
N LEU A 245 -10.57 -1.84 10.45
CA LEU A 245 -9.69 -2.97 10.16
C LEU A 245 -8.84 -3.31 11.39
N ASP A 246 -8.45 -4.58 11.49
CA ASP A 246 -7.34 -4.94 12.36
C ASP A 246 -6.01 -4.43 11.79
N ALA A 247 -5.00 -4.26 12.65
CA ALA A 247 -3.70 -3.74 12.26
C ALA A 247 -2.54 -4.61 12.77
N VAL A 248 -1.54 -4.78 11.92
CA VAL A 248 -0.21 -5.31 12.27
C VAL A 248 0.81 -4.19 12.05
N TRP A 249 1.51 -3.83 13.12
CA TRP A 249 2.58 -2.86 13.08
C TRP A 249 3.92 -3.55 12.84
N LEU A 250 4.56 -3.23 11.71
CA LEU A 250 5.97 -3.53 11.49
C LEU A 250 6.81 -2.47 12.20
N ARG A 251 7.33 -2.83 13.37
CA ARG A 251 8.11 -1.92 14.20
C ARG A 251 9.53 -1.79 13.67
N ALA A 252 9.99 -0.56 13.49
CA ALA A 252 11.38 -0.28 13.13
C ALA A 252 12.36 -0.78 14.22
N PRO A 253 13.50 -1.38 13.87
CA PRO A 253 14.46 -1.95 14.82
C PRO A 253 15.02 -0.95 15.85
N ASP A 254 15.05 0.33 15.49
CA ASP A 254 15.63 1.46 16.22
C ASP A 254 14.58 2.37 16.88
N ALA A 255 13.31 1.96 16.90
CA ALA A 255 12.27 2.70 17.61
C ALA A 255 12.50 2.61 19.13
N ASP A 256 13.02 3.68 19.74
CA ASP A 256 13.22 3.81 21.19
C ASP A 256 11.89 3.84 21.95
N GLY A 257 11.85 3.15 23.10
CA GLY A 257 10.72 3.15 24.06
C GLY A 257 9.81 1.91 24.01
N PRO A 258 9.04 1.63 25.06
CA PRO A 258 7.99 0.61 25.00
C PRO A 258 6.94 1.02 23.96
N ALA A 259 6.29 0.03 23.33
CA ALA A 259 5.13 0.26 22.49
C ALA A 259 4.12 1.12 23.27
N SER A 260 3.72 2.28 22.72
CA SER A 260 2.97 3.32 23.46
C SER A 260 1.57 2.83 23.88
N ALA A 261 0.82 3.66 24.62
CA ALA A 261 -0.59 3.37 24.90
C ALA A 261 -1.41 3.06 23.62
N ASP A 262 -1.01 3.59 22.46
CA ASP A 262 -1.67 3.42 21.16
C ASP A 262 -1.44 2.03 20.53
N THR A 263 -0.51 1.23 21.05
CA THR A 263 -0.22 -0.11 20.54
C THR A 263 -0.98 -1.22 21.26
N HIS A 264 -1.79 -0.89 22.28
CA HIS A 264 -2.39 -1.89 23.19
C HIS A 264 -3.37 -2.86 22.50
N ASP A 265 -3.88 -2.54 21.30
CA ASP A 265 -4.68 -3.50 20.50
C ASP A 265 -4.25 -3.60 19.03
N CYS A 266 -2.94 -3.54 18.75
CA CYS A 266 -2.41 -3.97 17.45
C CYS A 266 -1.35 -5.05 17.64
N ARG A 267 -1.22 -5.95 16.66
CA ARG A 267 -0.15 -6.95 16.66
C ARG A 267 1.15 -6.25 16.26
N ILE A 268 2.25 -6.62 16.88
CA ILE A 268 3.57 -6.03 16.60
C ILE A 268 4.48 -7.12 16.06
N ILE A 269 5.13 -6.83 14.94
CA ILE A 269 6.18 -7.68 14.36
C ILE A 269 7.45 -6.85 14.20
N ALA A 270 8.61 -7.47 14.42
CA ALA A 270 9.91 -6.86 14.17
C ALA A 270 10.42 -7.14 12.74
N SER A 271 9.82 -8.12 12.06
CA SER A 271 10.16 -8.52 10.70
C SER A 271 8.93 -9.06 9.98
N MET A 272 8.86 -8.86 8.66
CA MET A 272 7.83 -9.45 7.82
C MET A 272 7.81 -10.99 7.89
N ARG A 273 8.92 -11.63 8.29
CA ARG A 273 8.98 -13.08 8.52
C ARG A 273 8.06 -13.57 9.64
N GLU A 274 7.72 -12.69 10.58
CA GLU A 274 6.87 -13.00 11.74
C GLU A 274 5.38 -12.90 11.41
N LEU A 275 5.01 -12.32 10.26
CA LEU A 275 3.61 -12.09 9.88
C LEU A 275 2.76 -13.37 9.92
N PRO A 276 3.22 -14.54 9.40
CA PRO A 276 2.44 -15.77 9.48
C PRO A 276 2.10 -16.20 10.91
N ALA A 277 3.03 -16.00 11.84
CA ALA A 277 2.84 -16.37 13.25
C ALA A 277 2.03 -15.33 14.03
N ALA A 278 2.04 -14.07 13.58
CA ALA A 278 1.29 -13.00 14.20
C ALA A 278 -0.21 -13.09 13.88
N LEU A 279 -0.58 -13.59 12.71
CA LEU A 279 -1.96 -13.73 12.29
C LEU A 279 -2.52 -15.11 12.68
N PRO A 280 -3.75 -15.19 13.22
CA PRO A 280 -4.34 -16.48 13.59
C PRO A 280 -4.50 -17.37 12.35
N SER A 281 -4.13 -18.64 12.46
CA SER A 281 -4.55 -19.72 11.56
C SER A 281 -5.70 -20.51 12.19
N ASP A 282 -6.59 -21.10 11.40
CA ASP A 282 -7.69 -21.99 11.83
C ASP A 282 -7.21 -23.31 12.47
N GLU A 283 -6.00 -23.36 13.05
CA GLU A 283 -5.55 -24.54 13.78
C GLU A 283 -6.30 -24.65 15.12
N THR A 284 -7.39 -25.42 15.05
CA THR A 284 -8.13 -26.09 16.14
C THR A 284 -8.94 -25.20 17.09
N VAL A 285 -10.22 -25.00 16.75
CA VAL A 285 -11.26 -25.01 17.78
C VAL A 285 -11.30 -26.45 18.31
N ASP A 286 -10.74 -26.67 19.50
CA ASP A 286 -10.96 -27.91 20.25
C ASP A 286 -12.45 -27.94 20.61
N GLU A 287 -13.26 -28.58 19.76
CA GLU A 287 -14.64 -28.95 20.08
C GLU A 287 -14.57 -29.90 21.28
N THR A 288 -14.67 -29.35 22.49
CA THR A 288 -15.08 -30.13 23.64
C THR A 288 -16.49 -30.65 23.39
N PRO A 289 -16.72 -31.97 23.35
CA PRO A 289 -18.04 -32.50 23.03
C PRO A 289 -19.05 -32.15 24.11
N ASP A 290 -20.24 -31.76 23.65
CA ASP A 290 -21.50 -31.59 24.38
C ASP A 290 -21.57 -32.28 25.75
N GLY A 291 -21.61 -31.47 26.81
CA GLY A 291 -22.16 -31.85 28.09
C GLY A 291 -23.67 -32.00 27.98
N ALA A 292 -24.13 -33.16 27.52
CA ALA A 292 -25.54 -33.53 27.45
C ALA A 292 -26.26 -33.27 28.78
N ALA A 293 -27.34 -32.49 28.69
CA ALA A 293 -28.30 -32.28 29.75
C ALA A 293 -28.92 -33.62 30.19
N ALA A 294 -28.71 -34.01 31.45
CA ALA A 294 -29.51 -35.02 32.12
C ALA A 294 -30.62 -34.31 32.93
N ALA A 295 -31.83 -34.28 32.38
CA ALA A 295 -33.04 -33.94 33.10
C ALA A 295 -33.75 -35.21 33.59
N GLY A 296 -34.14 -35.21 34.87
CA GLY A 296 -35.08 -36.17 35.50
C GLY A 296 -34.40 -37.13 36.48
N GLY A 297 -34.81 -37.28 37.74
CA GLY A 297 -35.93 -36.75 38.50
C GLY A 297 -36.22 -37.70 39.68
N LYS A 298 -36.48 -37.11 40.86
CA LYS A 298 -37.17 -37.65 42.05
C LYS A 298 -36.47 -38.72 42.93
N GLY A 299 -36.35 -38.39 44.22
CA GLY A 299 -36.26 -39.37 45.31
C GLY A 299 -36.04 -38.71 46.68
N ARG A 300 -37.08 -38.67 47.52
CA ARG A 300 -37.08 -38.16 48.91
C ARG A 300 -36.66 -39.24 49.91
N SER A 301 -35.91 -38.90 50.97
CA SER A 301 -36.03 -39.35 52.39
C SER A 301 -34.76 -38.99 53.20
N ARG A 302 -34.83 -38.11 54.21
CA ARG A 302 -34.94 -38.34 55.68
C ARG A 302 -33.76 -39.10 56.38
N TRP A 303 -32.97 -38.35 57.18
CA TRP A 303 -32.31 -38.55 58.53
C TRP A 303 -32.21 -39.97 59.17
N PRO A 304 -31.32 -40.27 60.17
CA PRO A 304 -30.73 -39.41 61.25
C PRO A 304 -29.20 -39.62 61.48
N ALA A 305 -28.47 -39.05 62.45
CA ALA A 305 -28.70 -38.35 63.72
C ALA A 305 -27.66 -37.25 63.95
#